data_AF-A0A973R5E8-F1
#
_entry.id   AF-A0A973R5E8-F1
#
_cell.length_a   1.000
_cell.length_b   1.000
_cell.length_c   1.000
_cell.angle_alpha   90.00
_cell.angle_beta   90.00
_cell.angle_gamma   90.00
#
_symmetry.space_group_name_H-M   'P 1'
#
loop_
_entity.id
_entity.type
_entity.pdbx_description
1 polymer ?
#
loop_
_entity_poly.entity_id
_entity_poly.type
_entity_poly.pdbx_seq_one_letter_code
_entity_poly.pdbx_strand_id
1 'polypeptide(L)' 'QAGREADAEQAAAYQQQQAAAQPAQAAPPAQSAAAPAASGDDSIAELERLAALKQQGVLTDAEFAAAKAKVLGL' A
#
# COMPACT_ATOMS: atom_id res chain seq x y z
N GLN A 1 4.31 -45.94 44.76
CA GLN A 1 4.58 -45.66 43.33
C GLN A 1 4.17 -44.22 42.92
N ALA A 2 3.87 -43.32 43.86
CA ALA A 2 3.37 -41.96 43.60
C ALA A 2 4.37 -40.96 42.99
N GLY A 3 5.69 -41.25 43.03
CA GLY A 3 6.71 -40.33 42.51
C GLY A 3 6.81 -40.29 40.98
N ARG A 4 6.33 -41.33 40.28
CA ARG A 4 6.37 -41.37 38.80
C ARG A 4 5.26 -40.53 38.16
N GLU A 5 4.16 -40.34 38.85
CA GLU A 5 3.01 -39.57 38.35
C GLU A 5 3.34 -38.08 38.35
N ALA A 6 3.95 -37.58 39.43
CA ALA A 6 4.40 -36.19 39.53
C ALA A 6 5.46 -35.81 38.47
N ASP A 7 6.39 -36.73 38.15
CA ASP A 7 7.41 -36.51 37.11
C ASP A 7 6.78 -36.43 35.70
N ALA A 8 5.78 -37.27 35.43
CA ALA A 8 5.07 -37.27 34.16
C ALA A 8 4.26 -35.98 33.94
N GLU A 9 3.61 -35.47 34.99
CA GLU A 9 2.86 -34.21 34.93
C GLU A 9 3.79 -33.02 34.67
N GLN A 10 4.96 -33.00 35.32
CA GLN A 10 5.95 -31.93 35.14
C GLN A 10 6.56 -31.95 33.73
N ALA A 11 6.80 -33.12 33.16
CA ALA A 11 7.27 -33.26 31.77
C ALA A 11 6.24 -32.78 30.74
N ALA A 12 4.96 -33.07 30.96
CA ALA A 12 3.87 -32.63 30.08
C ALA A 12 3.74 -31.10 30.06
N ALA A 13 3.82 -30.46 31.23
CA ALA A 13 3.77 -29.01 31.36
C ALA A 13 4.95 -28.33 30.63
N TYR A 14 6.15 -28.90 30.74
CA TYR A 14 7.34 -28.40 30.04
C TYR A 14 7.22 -28.50 28.51
N GLN A 15 6.62 -29.58 28.00
CA GLN A 15 6.42 -29.76 26.57
C GLN A 15 5.40 -28.74 26.02
N GLN A 16 4.31 -28.51 26.74
CA GLN A 16 3.27 -27.56 26.33
C GLN A 16 3.81 -26.13 26.25
N GLN A 17 4.70 -25.75 27.18
CA GLN A 17 5.31 -24.42 27.20
C GLN A 17 6.29 -24.20 26.03
N GLN A 18 7.01 -25.25 25.60
CA GLN A 18 7.88 -25.15 24.41
C GLN A 18 7.10 -25.05 23.10
N ALA A 19 5.95 -25.73 22.98
CA ALA A 19 5.12 -25.67 21.78
C ALA A 19 4.50 -24.27 21.56
N ALA A 20 4.16 -23.56 22.64
CA ALA A 20 3.62 -22.20 22.57
C ALA A 20 4.66 -21.12 22.28
N ALA A 21 5.96 -21.44 22.37
CA ALA A 21 7.05 -20.49 22.19
C ALA A 21 7.66 -20.53 20.77
N GLN A 22 7.03 -21.17 19.79
CA GLN A 22 7.46 -21.02 18.40
C GLN A 22 7.10 -19.61 17.91
N PRO A 23 8.09 -18.73 17.66
CA PRO A 23 7.81 -17.45 17.06
C PRO A 23 7.35 -17.70 15.62
N ALA A 24 6.10 -17.36 15.33
CA ALA A 24 5.63 -17.23 13.97
C ALA A 24 6.58 -16.23 13.28
N GLN A 25 7.43 -16.74 12.38
CA GLN A 25 8.24 -15.91 11.50
C GLN A 25 7.30 -15.06 10.68
N ALA A 26 7.11 -13.82 11.12
CA ALA A 26 6.38 -12.80 10.39
C ALA A 26 7.03 -12.66 9.02
N ALA A 27 6.29 -13.04 7.98
CA ALA A 27 6.67 -12.73 6.61
C ALA A 27 6.93 -11.22 6.52
N PRO A 28 8.02 -10.77 5.87
CA PRO A 28 8.25 -9.35 5.69
C PRO A 28 7.04 -8.76 4.95
N PRO A 29 6.50 -7.62 5.41
CA PRO A 29 5.43 -6.96 4.69
C PRO A 29 5.93 -6.70 3.27
N ALA A 30 5.19 -7.21 2.29
CA ALA A 30 5.42 -6.88 0.89
C ALA A 30 5.46 -5.36 0.80
N GLN A 31 6.63 -4.82 0.50
CA GLN A 31 6.81 -3.39 0.24
C GLN A 31 5.90 -3.09 -0.95
N SER A 32 4.73 -2.54 -0.66
CA SER A 32 3.88 -1.94 -1.66
C SER A 32 4.77 -0.90 -2.33
N ALA A 33 5.19 -1.19 -3.55
CA ALA A 33 5.92 -0.25 -4.37
C ALA A 33 5.12 1.04 -4.35
N ALA A 34 5.67 2.08 -3.72
CA ALA A 34 5.10 3.40 -3.77
C ALA A 34 5.04 3.77 -5.25
N ALA A 35 3.83 3.71 -5.82
CA ALA A 35 3.57 4.27 -7.12
C ALA A 35 4.06 5.73 -7.06
N PRO A 36 4.83 6.20 -8.05
CA PRO A 36 5.34 7.56 -8.03
C PRO A 36 4.16 8.51 -7.83
N ALA A 37 4.30 9.41 -6.86
CA ALA A 37 3.36 10.48 -6.58
C ALA A 37 3.36 11.47 -7.75
N ALA A 38 2.81 11.06 -8.89
CA ALA A 38 2.59 11.86 -10.08
C ALA A 38 1.34 12.74 -9.91
N SER A 39 1.26 13.49 -8.80
CA SER A 39 -0.03 14.05 -8.38
C SER A 39 -0.05 15.57 -8.29
N GLY A 40 1.05 16.25 -8.63
CA GLY A 40 1.12 17.71 -8.64
C GLY A 40 1.80 18.28 -9.88
N ASP A 41 3.03 17.83 -10.16
CA ASP A 41 3.82 18.34 -11.29
C ASP A 41 3.22 17.93 -12.64
N ASP A 42 2.76 16.67 -12.75
CA ASP A 42 2.08 16.15 -13.95
C ASP A 42 0.81 16.94 -14.30
N SER A 43 0.01 17.32 -13.29
CA SER A 43 -1.19 18.12 -13.50
C SER A 43 -0.87 19.50 -14.07
N ILE A 44 0.19 20.15 -13.59
CA ILE A 44 0.62 21.45 -14.13
C ILE A 44 1.15 21.31 -15.56
N ALA A 45 1.98 20.30 -15.83
CA ALA A 45 2.50 20.02 -17.16
C ALA A 45 1.37 19.71 -18.17
N GLU A 46 0.34 18.97 -17.76
CA GLU A 46 -0.81 18.67 -18.61
C GLU A 46 -1.67 19.90 -18.88
N LEU A 47 -1.85 20.80 -17.90
CA LEU A 47 -2.52 22.09 -18.09
C LEU A 47 -1.78 23.01 -19.09
N GLU A 48 -0.44 23.07 -19.02
CA GLU A 48 0.37 23.82 -19.99
C GLU A 48 0.23 23.25 -21.40
N ARG A 49 0.21 21.92 -21.54
CA ARG A 49 0.00 21.25 -22.83
C ARG A 49 -1.37 21.58 -23.42
N LEU A 50 -2.42 21.54 -22.58
CA LEU A 50 -3.78 21.93 -23.00
C LEU A 50 -3.85 23.40 -23.44
N ALA A 51 -3.14 24.31 -22.75
CA ALA A 51 -3.11 25.72 -23.11
C ALA A 51 -2.41 25.94 -24.47
N ALA A 52 -1.30 25.25 -24.72
CA ALA A 52 -0.62 25.29 -26.01
C ALA A 52 -1.51 24.78 -27.15
N LEU A 53 -2.25 23.69 -26.94
CA LEU A 53 -3.17 23.14 -27.94
C LEU A 53 -4.34 24.09 -28.24
N LYS A 54 -4.87 24.78 -27.22
CA LYS A 54 -5.88 25.83 -27.39
C LYS A 54 -5.32 27.02 -28.19
N GLN A 55 -4.12 27.48 -27.89
CA GLN A 55 -3.45 28.58 -28.61
C GLN A 55 -3.21 28.24 -30.09
N GLN A 56 -2.93 26.97 -30.40
CA GLN A 56 -2.80 26.47 -31.77
C GLN A 56 -4.15 26.30 -32.49
N GLY A 57 -5.28 26.52 -31.81
CA GLY A 57 -6.62 26.31 -32.35
C GLY A 57 -7.01 24.84 -32.51
N VAL A 58 -6.25 23.91 -31.91
CA VAL A 58 -6.54 22.47 -31.94
C VAL A 58 -7.70 22.14 -31.00
N LEU A 59 -7.80 22.85 -29.88
CA LEU A 59 -8.89 22.73 -28.91
C LEU A 59 -9.78 23.97 -28.93
N THR A 60 -11.08 23.74 -28.86
CA THR A 60 -12.06 24.80 -28.60
C THR A 60 -12.04 25.22 -27.12
N ASP A 61 -12.59 26.40 -26.81
CA ASP A 61 -12.71 26.87 -25.42
C ASP A 61 -13.48 25.88 -24.51
N ALA A 62 -14.53 25.26 -25.06
CA ALA A 62 -15.34 24.27 -24.36
C ALA A 62 -14.54 22.99 -24.07
N GLU A 63 -13.77 22.49 -25.02
CA GLU A 63 -12.93 21.30 -24.82
C GLU A 63 -11.79 21.56 -23.85
N PHE A 64 -11.16 22.74 -23.92
CA PHE A 64 -10.13 23.13 -22.97
C PHE A 64 -10.67 23.16 -21.53
N ALA A 65 -11.86 23.71 -21.32
CA ALA A 65 -12.49 23.75 -19.99
C ALA A 65 -12.80 22.35 -19.44
N ALA A 66 -13.33 21.45 -20.28
CA ALA A 66 -13.61 20.07 -19.89
C ALA A 66 -12.35 19.28 -19.56
N ALA A 67 -11.29 19.43 -20.36
CA ALA A 67 -10.01 18.78 -20.11
C ALA A 67 -9.34 19.30 -18.83
N LYS A 68 -9.38 20.62 -18.59
CA LYS A 68 -8.88 21.21 -17.34
C LYS A 68 -9.63 20.70 -16.11
N ALA A 69 -10.96 20.59 -16.17
CA ALA A 69 -11.75 20.03 -15.06
C ALA A 69 -11.31 18.59 -14.75
N LYS A 70 -11.13 17.76 -15.79
CA LYS A 70 -10.65 16.39 -15.64
C LYS A 70 -9.27 16.31 -15.00
N VAL A 71 -8.32 17.16 -15.40
CA VAL A 71 -6.96 17.20 -14.84
C VAL A 71 -6.97 17.64 -13.37
N LEU A 72 -7.89 18.52 -12.99
CA LEU A 72 -8.04 19.01 -11.61
C LEU A 72 -8.94 18.12 -10.72
N GLY A 73 -9.59 17.10 -11.30
CA GLY A 73 -10.53 16.23 -10.58
C GLY A 73 -11.84 16.92 -10.18
N LEU A 74 -12.29 17.90 -10.97
CA LEU A 74 -13.51 18.71 -10.76
C LEU A 74 -14.74 18.10 -11.45
#